data_AF-A0A383EZ25-F1
#
_entry.id   AF-A0A383EZ25-F1
#
_cell.length_a   1.000
_cell.length_b   1.000
_cell.length_c   1.000
_cell.angle_alpha   90.00
_cell.angle_beta   90.00
_cell.angle_gamma   90.00
#
_symmetry.space_group_name_H-M   'P 1'
#
loop_
_entity.id
_entity.type
_entity.pdbx_description
1 polymer ?
#
loop_
_entity_poly.entity_id
_entity_poly.type
_entity_poly.pdbx_seq_one_letter_code
_entity_poly.pdbx_strand_id
1 'polypeptide(L)'
;VAGNFTEVGWDTPENFNARITAAWDDLCRRSLGERVLVSCHGGTVRSILAAVAGNPQASFKTDYAAISRIQVNLDDDGVPHAHILSVNETGHFDADRTTAGGPMRGAPDTAWPGQRRSITAPR
;
A
#
# COMPACT_ATOMS: atom_id res chain seq x y z
N VAL A 1 21.26 -12.19 0.00
CA VAL A 1 21.60 -12.63 -1.37
C VAL A 1 20.47 -12.16 -2.27
N ALA A 2 20.69 -11.15 -3.10
CA ALA A 2 19.71 -10.78 -4.11
C ALA A 2 19.61 -11.94 -5.12
N GLY A 3 18.39 -12.40 -5.41
CA GLY A 3 18.19 -13.45 -6.41
C GLY A 3 18.63 -12.97 -7.79
N ASN A 4 19.06 -13.88 -8.67
CA ASN A 4 19.37 -13.55 -10.05
C ASN A 4 18.08 -13.38 -10.86
N PHE A 5 17.43 -12.23 -10.73
CA PHE A 5 16.10 -11.97 -11.32
C PHE A 5 16.12 -12.02 -12.85
N THR A 6 17.24 -11.64 -13.46
CA THR A 6 17.41 -11.64 -14.93
C THR A 6 17.47 -13.06 -15.50
N GLU A 7 18.04 -14.02 -14.78
CA GLU A 7 18.13 -15.42 -15.21
C GLU A 7 16.77 -16.10 -15.31
N VAL A 8 15.82 -15.72 -14.45
CA VAL A 8 14.44 -16.23 -14.49
C VAL A 8 13.53 -15.38 -15.39
N GLY A 9 14.06 -14.33 -16.04
CA GLY A 9 13.32 -13.44 -16.94
C GLY A 9 12.42 -12.42 -16.22
N TRP A 10 12.70 -12.11 -14.95
CA TRP A 10 11.92 -11.18 -14.13
C TRP A 10 12.62 -9.82 -14.02
N ASP A 11 11.85 -8.78 -13.73
CA ASP A 11 12.41 -7.46 -13.43
C ASP A 11 13.26 -7.53 -12.16
N THR A 12 14.38 -6.79 -12.16
CA THR A 12 15.05 -6.45 -10.91
C THR A 12 14.12 -5.59 -10.05
N PRO A 13 14.28 -5.57 -8.71
CA PRO A 13 13.50 -4.68 -7.84
C PRO A 13 13.55 -3.21 -8.28
N GLU A 14 14.70 -2.75 -8.77
CA GLU A 14 14.90 -1.40 -9.27
C GLU A 14 14.06 -1.12 -10.52
N ASN A 15 14.10 -2.02 -11.51
CA ASN A 15 13.32 -1.88 -12.74
C ASN A 15 11.81 -1.95 -12.45
N PHE A 16 11.41 -2.86 -11.58
CA PHE A 16 10.02 -2.98 -11.14
C PHE A 16 9.55 -1.68 -10.47
N ASN A 17 10.30 -1.16 -9.50
CA ASN A 17 9.94 0.07 -8.80
C ASN A 17 9.88 1.27 -9.75
N ALA A 18 10.87 1.43 -10.63
CA ALA A 18 10.90 2.50 -11.61
C ALA A 18 9.66 2.48 -12.52
N ARG A 19 9.24 1.29 -12.98
CA ARG A 19 8.05 1.11 -13.80
C ARG A 19 6.77 1.47 -13.05
N ILE A 20 6.64 1.08 -11.78
CA ILE A 20 5.48 1.43 -10.95
C ILE A 20 5.43 2.93 -10.69
N THR A 21 6.55 3.56 -10.32
CA THR A 21 6.60 5.02 -10.07
C THR A 21 6.25 5.81 -11.33
N ALA A 22 6.77 5.42 -12.50
CA ALA A 22 6.42 6.07 -13.76
C ALA A 22 4.91 5.97 -14.09
N ALA A 23 4.31 4.79 -13.89
CA ALA A 23 2.88 4.58 -14.11
C ALA A 23 2.01 5.36 -13.10
N TRP A 24 2.46 5.45 -11.85
CA TRP A 24 1.82 6.25 -10.80
C TRP A 24 1.85 7.75 -11.14
N ASP A 25 3.01 8.29 -11.51
CA ASP A 25 3.15 9.70 -11.87
C ASP A 25 2.27 10.08 -13.06
N ASP A 26 2.22 9.22 -14.08
CA ASP A 26 1.35 9.38 -15.23
C ASP A 26 -0.14 9.33 -14.85
N LEU A 27 -0.54 8.42 -13.96
CA LEU A 27 -1.90 8.35 -13.44
C LEU A 27 -2.31 9.65 -12.72
N CYS A 28 -1.45 10.17 -11.84
CA CYS A 28 -1.71 11.40 -11.10
C CYS A 28 -1.90 12.61 -12.03
N ARG A 29 -1.14 12.69 -13.14
CA ARG A 29 -1.26 13.79 -14.10
C ARG A 29 -2.51 13.69 -14.97
N ARG A 30 -2.97 12.47 -15.31
CA ARG A 30 -4.09 12.27 -16.23
C ARG A 30 -5.47 12.32 -15.57
N SER A 31 -5.57 12.10 -14.27
CA SER A 31 -6.86 11.97 -13.54
C SER A 31 -7.11 13.09 -12.52
N LEU A 32 -6.74 14.32 -12.87
CA LEU A 32 -6.93 15.48 -12.00
C LEU A 32 -8.41 15.72 -11.69
N GLY A 33 -8.73 15.87 -10.39
CA GLY A 33 -10.10 16.08 -9.91
C GLY A 33 -10.97 14.81 -9.85
N GLU A 34 -10.44 13.65 -10.24
CA GLU A 34 -11.17 12.38 -10.23
C GLU A 34 -11.00 11.59 -8.93
N ARG A 35 -11.90 10.62 -8.71
CA ARG A 35 -11.75 9.57 -7.69
C ARG A 35 -11.37 8.27 -8.38
N VAL A 36 -10.09 7.92 -8.32
CA VAL A 36 -9.54 6.75 -9.00
C VAL A 36 -9.45 5.56 -8.05
N LEU A 37 -9.87 4.38 -8.52
CA LEU A 37 -9.61 3.10 -7.86
C LEU A 37 -8.53 2.34 -8.63
N VAL A 38 -7.44 1.98 -7.93
CA VAL A 38 -6.40 1.10 -8.47
C VAL A 38 -6.49 -0.25 -7.77
N SER A 39 -6.81 -1.31 -8.52
CA SER A 39 -6.75 -2.69 -8.03
C SER A 39 -5.45 -3.34 -8.52
N CYS A 40 -4.62 -3.81 -7.59
CA CYS A 40 -3.30 -4.36 -7.89
C CYS A 40 -2.82 -5.32 -6.79
N HIS A 41 -1.59 -5.79 -6.92
CA HIS A 41 -0.97 -6.69 -5.95
C HIS A 41 -0.21 -5.92 -4.86
N GLY A 42 0.06 -6.59 -3.72
CA GLY A 42 0.74 -5.96 -2.59
C GLY A 42 2.11 -5.38 -2.91
N GLY A 43 2.83 -5.93 -3.90
CA GLY A 43 4.10 -5.36 -4.38
C GLY A 43 3.91 -3.95 -4.94
N THR A 44 2.93 -3.79 -5.84
CA THR A 44 2.57 -2.49 -6.45
C THR A 44 2.09 -1.48 -5.40
N VAL A 45 1.20 -1.89 -4.50
CA VAL A 45 0.71 -1.01 -3.42
C VAL A 45 1.86 -0.49 -2.57
N ARG A 46 2.79 -1.37 -2.16
CA ARG A 46 3.96 -0.96 -1.36
C ARG A 46 4.88 -0.01 -2.13
N SER A 47 5.15 -0.27 -3.40
CA SER A 47 5.99 0.61 -4.22
C SER A 47 5.39 2.01 -4.35
N ILE A 48 4.06 2.12 -4.54
CA ILE A 48 3.37 3.42 -4.59
C ILE A 48 3.45 4.12 -3.23
N LEU A 49 3.12 3.43 -2.13
CA LEU A 49 3.15 4.04 -0.80
C LEU A 49 4.57 4.49 -0.40
N ALA A 50 5.59 3.72 -0.73
CA ALA A 50 7.00 4.08 -0.52
C ALA A 50 7.41 5.31 -1.33
N ALA A 51 6.95 5.41 -2.59
CA ALA A 51 7.18 6.58 -3.44
C ALA A 51 6.51 7.84 -2.86
N VAL A 52 5.23 7.74 -2.44
CA VAL A 52 4.52 8.86 -1.81
C VAL A 52 5.13 9.27 -0.48
N ALA A 53 5.64 8.32 0.30
CA ALA A 53 6.34 8.61 1.55
C ALA A 53 7.75 9.21 1.34
N GLY A 54 8.23 9.31 0.10
CA GLY A 54 9.60 9.77 -0.20
C GLY A 54 10.69 8.86 0.38
N ASN A 55 10.37 7.60 0.68
CA ASN A 55 11.28 6.65 1.30
C ASN A 55 11.14 5.26 0.64
N PRO A 56 12.03 4.91 -0.31
CA PRO A 56 12.02 3.61 -0.98
C PRO A 56 12.22 2.40 -0.05
N GLN A 57 12.72 2.61 1.16
CA GLN A 57 12.91 1.56 2.17
C GLN A 57 11.71 1.42 3.12
N ALA A 58 10.68 2.27 2.99
CA ALA A 58 9.48 2.17 3.79
C ALA A 58 8.76 0.85 3.53
N SER A 59 8.41 0.15 4.60
CA SER A 59 7.64 -1.09 4.54
C SER A 59 6.23 -0.83 5.02
N PHE A 60 5.25 -1.11 4.16
CA PHE A 60 3.84 -1.01 4.48
C PHE A 60 3.23 -2.40 4.56
N LYS A 61 2.44 -2.65 5.60
CA LYS A 61 1.56 -3.83 5.65
C LYS A 61 0.52 -3.72 4.54
N THR A 62 0.24 -4.81 3.86
CA THR A 62 -0.81 -4.88 2.82
C THR A 62 -1.48 -6.24 2.92
N ASP A 63 -2.56 -6.30 3.68
CA ASP A 63 -3.43 -7.45 3.80
C ASP A 63 -4.23 -7.62 2.50
N TYR A 64 -4.67 -8.85 2.23
CA TYR A 64 -5.47 -9.16 1.05
C TYR A 64 -6.76 -8.34 1.04
N ALA A 65 -7.06 -7.67 -0.07
CA ALA A 65 -8.21 -6.77 -0.24
C ALA A 65 -8.25 -5.55 0.70
N ALA A 66 -7.16 -5.23 1.41
CA ALA A 66 -7.10 -4.01 2.20
C ALA A 66 -7.09 -2.75 1.31
N ILE A 67 -7.65 -1.66 1.84
CA ILE A 67 -7.73 -0.38 1.12
C ILE A 67 -6.65 0.57 1.67
N SER A 68 -5.93 1.24 0.77
CA SER A 68 -5.04 2.36 1.09
C SER A 68 -5.51 3.58 0.33
N ARG A 69 -5.50 4.75 0.98
CA ARG A 69 -6.03 6.00 0.40
C ARG A 69 -4.93 7.03 0.31
N ILE A 70 -4.82 7.63 -0.87
CA ILE A 70 -3.87 8.68 -1.18
C ILE A 70 -4.67 9.87 -1.73
N GLN A 71 -4.39 11.06 -1.22
CA GLN A 71 -4.85 12.31 -1.79
C GLN A 71 -3.74 12.90 -2.62
N VAL A 72 -4.05 13.36 -3.83
CA VAL A 72 -3.10 14.06 -4.69
C VAL A 72 -3.64 15.46 -4.93
N ASN A 73 -2.84 16.47 -4.60
CA ASN A 73 -3.12 17.87 -4.88
C ASN A 73 -2.07 18.38 -5.88
N LEU A 74 -2.37 19.47 -6.58
CA LEU A 74 -1.34 20.21 -7.32
C LEU A 74 -0.83 21.35 -6.43
N ASP A 75 0.46 21.60 -6.47
CA ASP A 75 1.02 22.85 -5.96
C ASP A 75 0.83 24.01 -6.97
N ASP A 76 1.33 25.19 -6.62
CA ASP A 76 1.20 26.40 -7.42
C ASP A 76 1.89 26.28 -8.80
N ASP A 77 2.90 25.41 -8.93
CA ASP A 77 3.63 25.14 -10.17
C ASP A 77 2.99 24.02 -11.02
N GLY A 78 1.86 23.46 -10.56
CA GLY A 78 1.15 22.37 -11.22
C GLY A 78 1.81 21.00 -11.03
N VAL A 79 2.70 20.85 -10.05
CA VAL A 79 3.36 19.57 -9.72
C VAL A 79 2.46 18.77 -8.77
N PRO A 80 2.18 17.48 -9.06
CA PRO A 80 1.43 16.63 -8.15
C PRO A 80 2.16 16.37 -6.84
N HIS A 81 1.50 16.69 -5.73
CA HIS A 81 1.93 16.39 -4.37
C HIS A 81 0.96 15.41 -3.71
N ALA A 82 1.46 14.25 -3.32
CA ALA A 82 0.66 13.15 -2.79
C ALA A 82 0.78 13.04 -1.25
N HIS A 83 -0.34 12.74 -0.60
CA HIS A 83 -0.44 12.52 0.84
C HIS A 83 -1.13 11.18 1.12
N ILE A 84 -0.52 10.37 1.96
CA ILE A 84 -1.16 9.14 2.47
C ILE A 84 -2.20 9.55 3.51
N LEU A 85 -3.46 9.22 3.26
CA LEU A 85 -4.55 9.44 4.22
C LEU A 85 -4.72 8.24 5.16
N SER A 86 -4.61 7.04 4.60
CA SER A 86 -4.73 5.79 5.35
C SER A 86 -4.04 4.64 4.60
N VAL A 87 -3.64 3.63 5.35
CA VAL A 87 -3.01 2.42 4.81
C VAL A 87 -3.63 1.19 5.44
N ASN A 88 -3.79 0.13 4.64
CA ASN A 88 -4.19 -1.19 5.12
C ASN A 88 -5.53 -1.20 5.89
N GLU A 89 -6.53 -0.46 5.40
CA GLU A 89 -7.88 -0.48 5.96
C GLU A 89 -8.55 -1.84 5.69
N THR A 90 -8.81 -2.59 6.76
CA THR A 90 -9.49 -3.90 6.71
C THR A 90 -10.88 -3.87 7.35
N GLY A 91 -11.34 -2.71 7.85
CA GLY A 91 -12.60 -2.62 8.59
C GLY A 91 -13.84 -3.03 7.78
N HIS A 92 -13.75 -3.03 6.45
CA HIS A 92 -14.83 -3.50 5.58
C HIS A 92 -14.95 -5.03 5.52
N PHE A 93 -13.97 -5.79 6.02
CA PHE A 93 -14.08 -7.26 6.11
C PHE A 93 -15.10 -7.69 7.16
N ASP A 94 -15.22 -6.91 8.23
CA ASP A 94 -16.13 -7.18 9.32
C ASP A 94 -17.44 -6.38 9.20
N ALA A 95 -17.61 -5.60 8.13
CA ALA A 95 -18.82 -4.83 7.88
C ALA A 95 -19.84 -5.60 7.03
N ASP A 96 -21.13 -5.41 7.33
CA ASP A 96 -22.19 -5.65 6.38
C ASP A 96 -22.64 -4.33 5.73
N ARG A 97 -23.60 -4.42 4.79
CA ARG A 97 -24.06 -3.27 4.00
C ARG A 97 -24.57 -2.11 4.85
N THR A 98 -24.96 -2.36 6.10
CA THR A 98 -25.63 -1.38 6.97
C THR A 98 -24.97 -1.18 8.33
N THR A 99 -24.07 -2.08 8.74
CA THR A 99 -23.41 -2.04 10.05
C THR A 99 -21.93 -2.41 9.91
N ALA A 100 -21.06 -1.63 10.56
CA ALA A 100 -19.69 -2.06 10.80
C ALA A 100 -19.73 -3.08 11.95
N GLY A 101 -19.45 -4.35 11.67
CA GLY A 101 -19.15 -5.31 12.72
C GLY A 101 -17.76 -5.03 13.26
N GLY A 102 -17.58 -5.20 14.58
CA GLY A 102 -16.26 -5.20 15.18
C GLY A 102 -15.39 -6.34 14.63
N PRO A 103 -14.06 -6.31 14.86
CA PRO A 103 -13.17 -7.36 14.40
C PRO A 103 -13.63 -8.75 14.88
N MET A 104 -13.50 -9.75 14.01
CA MET A 104 -13.79 -11.18 14.28
C MET A 104 -15.27 -11.57 14.40
N ARG A 105 -16.08 -11.32 13.38
CA ARG A 105 -17.47 -11.85 13.36
C ARG A 105 -17.46 -13.39 13.27
N GLY A 106 -17.62 -14.06 14.42
CA GLY A 106 -17.82 -15.51 14.53
C GLY A 106 -16.57 -16.36 14.78
N ALA A 107 -15.38 -15.76 14.94
CA ALA A 107 -14.23 -16.52 15.44
C ALA A 107 -14.41 -16.74 16.96
N PRO A 108 -14.11 -17.93 17.50
CA PRO A 108 -14.01 -18.08 18.94
C PRO A 108 -12.99 -17.06 19.48
N ASP A 109 -13.24 -16.54 20.68
CA ASP A 109 -12.30 -15.67 21.39
C ASP A 109 -10.93 -16.36 21.42
N THR A 110 -10.08 -15.97 20.49
CA THR A 110 -8.73 -16.50 20.40
C THR A 110 -7.90 -15.51 21.17
N ALA A 111 -7.43 -15.92 22.35
CA ALA A 111 -6.50 -15.10 23.12
C ALA A 111 -5.38 -14.66 22.16
N TRP A 112 -5.24 -13.34 22.00
CA TRP A 112 -4.16 -12.77 21.20
C TRP A 112 -2.86 -13.43 21.68
N PRO A 113 -2.12 -14.13 20.81
CA PRO A 113 -0.87 -14.74 21.22
C PRO A 113 0.03 -13.56 21.60
N GLY A 114 0.20 -13.37 22.90
CA GLY A 114 0.64 -12.13 23.52
C GLY A 114 1.78 -11.48 22.74
N GLN A 115 1.78 -10.14 22.71
CA GLN A 115 2.76 -9.23 22.13
C GLN A 115 4.04 -9.94 21.65
N ARG A 116 4.01 -10.51 20.44
CA ARG A 116 5.21 -11.09 19.85
C ARG A 116 6.20 -9.95 19.71
N ARG A 117 7.34 -10.05 20.40
CA ARG A 117 8.43 -9.08 20.28
C ARG A 117 8.71 -8.86 18.81
N SER A 118 8.67 -7.60 18.37
CA SER A 118 9.05 -7.26 17.01
C SER A 118 10.45 -7.79 16.74
N ILE A 119 10.65 -8.48 15.61
CA ILE A 119 11.97 -8.94 15.17
C ILE A 119 12.94 -7.77 14.90
N THR A 120 12.41 -6.54 14.82
CA THR A 120 13.16 -5.29 14.66
C THR A 120 13.34 -4.51 15.95
N ALA A 121 12.84 -4.99 17.10
CA ALA A 121 13.14 -4.36 18.38
C ALA A 121 14.66 -4.51 18.66
N PRO A 122 15.36 -3.43 19.08
CA PRO A 122 16.75 -3.54 19.50
C PRO A 122 16.88 -4.59 20.62
N ARG A 123 17.99 -5.34 20.60
CA ARG A 123 18.32 -6.31 21.64
C ARG A 123 18.75 -5.61 22.93
#